data_AF-A0A7K5B6B9-F1
#
_entry.id   AF-A0A7K5B6B9-F1
#
_cell.length_a   1.000
_cell.length_b   1.000
_cell.length_c   1.000
_cell.angle_alpha   90.00
_cell.angle_beta   90.00
_cell.angle_gamma   90.00
#
_symmetry.space_group_name_H-M   'P 1'
#
loop_
_entity.id
_entity.type
_entity.pdbx_description
1 polymer ?
#
loop_
_entity_poly.entity_id
_entity_poly.type
_entity_poly.pdbx_seq_one_letter_code
_entity_poly.pdbx_strand_id
1 'polypeptide(L)'
;MLFNVRNFVNVAKLTEIRKQQLRQFWSGPPAQMSVHLKGRDLLTLQNYTADELKYLLWMASDLKQRIKHKREYLPLLQGKSLAMIFEKRSTRTRLSTETGFALLGGHPSFLTTQDIHLGINESLTDTVRVLSSMTNAVLARVYKHNDLDLMAKAATIPVINGLSDLYHPLQILADYLTLQ
;
A
#
# COMPACT_ATOMS: atom_id res chain seq x y z
N MET A 1 9.27 52.02 -25.27
CA MET A 1 8.89 50.83 -24.47
C MET A 1 9.90 49.72 -24.75
N LEU A 2 10.91 49.54 -23.88
CA LEU A 2 11.88 48.45 -24.00
C LEU A 2 11.69 47.52 -22.80
N PHE A 3 10.95 46.43 -23.01
CA PHE A 3 10.77 45.39 -22.00
C PHE A 3 12.08 44.62 -21.82
N ASN A 4 12.56 44.61 -20.59
CA ASN A 4 13.84 44.03 -20.19
C ASN A 4 13.74 42.49 -20.15
N VAL A 5 14.23 41.83 -21.20
CA VAL A 5 14.20 40.37 -21.41
C VAL A 5 15.07 39.59 -20.39
N ARG A 6 15.88 40.28 -19.57
CA ARG A 6 16.80 39.64 -18.61
C ARG A 6 16.12 39.02 -17.38
N ASN A 7 14.89 39.39 -17.05
CA ASN A 7 14.20 38.83 -15.87
C ASN A 7 13.46 37.50 -16.14
N PHE A 8 13.11 37.20 -17.39
CA PHE A 8 12.36 35.96 -17.72
C PHE A 8 13.25 34.71 -17.69
N VAL A 9 14.51 34.83 -18.10
CA VAL A 9 15.47 33.70 -18.12
C VAL A 9 15.77 33.22 -16.70
N ASN A 10 15.81 34.12 -15.72
CA ASN A 10 16.14 33.78 -14.33
C ASN A 10 14.98 33.03 -13.63
N VAL A 11 13.73 33.42 -13.91
CA VAL A 11 12.53 32.76 -13.36
C VAL A 11 12.39 31.35 -13.93
N ALA A 12 12.58 31.16 -15.24
CA ALA A 12 12.52 29.84 -15.86
C ALA A 12 13.59 28.89 -15.27
N LYS A 13 14.81 29.38 -15.06
CA LYS A 13 15.92 28.62 -14.46
C LYS A 13 15.66 28.28 -12.99
N LEU A 14 15.13 29.21 -12.21
CA LEU A 14 14.69 28.96 -10.82
C LEU A 14 13.56 27.92 -10.75
N THR A 15 12.65 27.93 -11.72
CA THR A 15 11.52 26.98 -11.80
C THR A 15 11.99 25.58 -12.18
N GLU A 16 12.95 25.46 -13.10
CA GLU A 16 13.63 24.21 -13.47
C GLU A 16 14.44 23.65 -12.30
N ILE A 17 15.23 24.48 -11.60
CA ILE A 17 16.01 24.06 -10.42
C ILE A 17 15.09 23.57 -9.31
N ARG A 18 13.96 24.26 -9.07
CA ARG A 18 12.97 23.85 -8.05
C ARG A 18 12.25 22.55 -8.46
N LYS A 19 11.94 22.36 -9.75
CA LYS A 19 11.41 21.10 -10.29
C LYS A 19 12.42 19.96 -10.22
N GLN A 20 13.70 20.22 -10.48
CA GLN A 20 14.78 19.24 -10.34
C GLN A 20 15.03 18.86 -8.88
N GLN A 21 15.04 19.83 -7.96
CA GLN A 21 15.16 19.57 -6.51
C GLN A 21 13.95 18.80 -5.97
N LEU A 22 12.73 19.14 -6.38
CA LEU A 22 11.52 18.38 -6.03
C LEU A 22 11.59 16.96 -6.60
N ARG A 23 11.97 16.80 -7.87
CA ARG A 23 12.18 15.47 -8.46
C ARG A 23 13.25 14.68 -7.73
N GLN A 24 14.39 15.28 -7.38
CA GLN A 24 15.44 14.62 -6.60
C GLN A 24 14.99 14.20 -5.20
N PHE A 25 14.10 14.97 -4.56
CA PHE A 25 13.49 14.60 -3.28
C PHE A 25 12.67 13.30 -3.35
N TRP A 26 12.14 12.97 -4.54
CA TRP A 26 11.22 11.84 -4.75
C TRP A 26 11.79 10.69 -5.60
N SER A 27 13.00 10.83 -6.17
CA SER A 27 13.56 9.84 -7.12
C SER A 27 14.95 9.31 -6.78
N GLY A 28 15.56 9.75 -5.68
CA GLY A 28 16.76 9.09 -5.14
C GLY A 28 16.41 7.83 -4.34
N PRO A 29 17.18 6.73 -4.42
CA PRO A 29 17.00 5.61 -3.50
C PRO A 29 17.13 6.09 -2.05
N PRO A 30 16.38 5.51 -1.10
CA PRO A 30 16.45 5.84 0.33
C PRO A 30 17.73 5.25 0.92
N ALA A 31 18.89 5.71 0.43
CA ALA A 31 20.22 5.19 0.77
C ALA A 31 20.61 5.48 2.23
N GLN A 32 19.77 6.17 2.99
CA GLN A 32 20.01 6.56 4.39
C GLN A 32 18.87 6.23 5.36
N MET A 33 17.81 5.53 4.93
CA MET A 33 16.66 5.28 5.79
C MET A 33 16.68 3.84 6.33
N SER A 34 17.06 3.66 7.59
CA SER A 34 16.93 2.36 8.26
C SER A 34 15.46 2.09 8.59
N VAL A 35 14.74 1.41 7.70
CA VAL A 35 13.32 1.07 7.89
C VAL A 35 13.14 -0.44 8.06
N HIS A 36 12.36 -0.85 9.07
CA HIS A 36 12.06 -2.24 9.36
C HIS A 36 10.55 -2.51 9.25
N LEU A 37 10.12 -2.86 8.03
CA LEU A 37 8.70 -3.08 7.71
C LEU A 37 8.30 -4.56 7.55
N LYS A 38 9.27 -5.47 7.48
CA LYS A 38 8.98 -6.90 7.31
C LYS A 38 8.19 -7.44 8.51
N GLY A 39 7.05 -8.06 8.25
CA GLY A 39 6.19 -8.64 9.29
C GLY A 39 5.26 -7.62 9.98
N ARG A 40 5.30 -6.33 9.61
CA ARG A 40 4.44 -5.30 10.20
C ARG A 40 3.04 -5.32 9.59
N ASP A 41 2.04 -5.13 10.44
CA ASP A 41 0.65 -4.87 10.04
C ASP A 41 0.47 -3.42 9.58
N LEU A 42 -0.41 -3.22 8.59
CA LEU A 42 -0.84 -1.90 8.13
C LEU A 42 -2.28 -1.64 8.56
N LEU A 43 -2.49 -1.37 9.85
CA LEU A 43 -3.83 -1.08 10.38
C LEU A 43 -4.21 0.40 10.25
N THR A 44 -3.26 1.28 10.56
CA THR A 44 -3.39 2.74 10.48
C THR A 44 -2.03 3.36 10.20
N LEU A 45 -2.00 4.51 9.51
CA LEU A 45 -0.76 5.24 9.24
C LEU A 45 -0.17 5.89 10.51
N GLN A 46 -0.94 5.99 11.59
CA GLN A 46 -0.44 6.50 12.88
C GLN A 46 0.64 5.60 13.49
N ASN A 47 0.68 4.33 13.10
CA ASN A 47 1.67 3.35 13.58
C ASN A 47 2.98 3.38 12.77
N TYR A 48 3.15 4.39 11.92
CA TYR A 48 4.30 4.52 11.01
C TYR A 48 4.99 5.86 11.21
N THR A 49 6.32 5.83 11.21
CA THR A 49 7.13 7.04 11.20
C THR A 49 7.08 7.72 9.84
N ALA A 50 7.38 9.02 9.79
CA ALA A 50 7.44 9.77 8.53
C ALA A 50 8.41 9.13 7.52
N ASP A 51 9.50 8.54 8.02
CA ASP A 51 10.52 7.92 7.20
C ASP A 51 10.06 6.56 6.63
N GLU A 52 9.34 5.76 7.42
CA GLU A 52 8.68 4.56 6.91
C GLU A 52 7.62 4.89 5.85
N LEU A 53 6.84 5.97 6.03
CA LEU A 53 5.85 6.41 5.04
C LEU A 53 6.50 6.90 3.75
N LYS A 54 7.57 7.70 3.83
CA LYS A 54 8.35 8.11 2.65
C LYS A 54 8.92 6.90 1.93
N TYR A 55 9.41 5.90 2.66
CA TYR A 55 9.91 4.67 2.06
C TYR A 55 8.82 3.89 1.32
N LEU A 56 7.63 3.75 1.90
CA LEU A 56 6.48 3.13 1.21
C LEU A 56 6.10 3.86 -0.07
N LEU A 57 6.07 5.20 -0.04
CA LEU A 57 5.75 6.03 -1.20
C LEU A 57 6.83 5.94 -2.29
N TRP A 58 8.10 5.98 -1.88
CA TRP A 58 9.23 5.79 -2.79
C TRP A 58 9.16 4.41 -3.47
N MET A 59 8.92 3.34 -2.71
CA MET A 59 8.79 1.98 -3.24
C MET A 59 7.64 1.88 -4.24
N ALA A 60 6.48 2.49 -3.94
CA ALA A 60 5.35 2.51 -4.85
C ALA A 60 5.68 3.24 -6.17
N SER A 61 6.41 4.35 -6.09
CA SER A 61 6.88 5.12 -7.26
C SER A 61 7.89 4.32 -8.10
N ASP A 62 8.87 3.67 -7.45
CA ASP A 62 9.86 2.82 -8.12
C ASP A 62 9.20 1.64 -8.86
N LEU A 63 8.33 0.90 -8.17
CA LEU A 63 7.58 -0.21 -8.78
C LEU A 63 6.74 0.26 -9.96
N LYS A 64 6.04 1.39 -9.83
CA LYS A 64 5.28 2.00 -10.94
C LYS A 64 6.20 2.33 -12.11
N GLN A 65 7.36 2.94 -11.87
CA GLN A 65 8.32 3.27 -12.93
C GLN A 65 8.82 2.02 -13.66
N ARG A 66 9.25 1.00 -12.91
CA ARG A 66 9.83 -0.22 -13.46
C ARG A 66 8.81 -1.07 -14.21
N ILE A 67 7.63 -1.28 -13.63
CA ILE A 67 6.59 -2.11 -14.23
C ILE A 67 5.89 -1.37 -15.39
N LYS A 68 5.41 -0.14 -15.16
CA LYS A 68 4.56 0.56 -16.15
C LYS A 68 5.39 1.17 -17.27
N HIS A 69 6.51 1.81 -16.95
CA HIS A 69 7.27 2.59 -17.93
C HIS A 69 8.42 1.79 -18.54
N LYS A 70 9.15 1.01 -17.74
CA LYS A 70 10.27 0.17 -18.24
C LYS A 70 9.85 -1.24 -18.65
N ARG A 71 8.62 -1.66 -18.35
CA ARG A 71 8.08 -3.00 -18.67
C ARG A 71 8.91 -4.13 -18.07
N GLU A 72 9.53 -3.90 -16.91
CA GLU A 72 10.25 -4.94 -16.17
C GLU A 72 9.28 -5.97 -15.59
N TYR A 73 9.64 -7.25 -15.68
CA TYR A 73 8.94 -8.33 -14.99
C TYR A 73 9.57 -8.54 -13.60
N LEU A 74 8.79 -8.33 -12.55
CA LEU A 74 9.26 -8.32 -11.15
C LEU A 74 8.41 -9.28 -10.29
N PRO A 75 8.68 -10.60 -10.32
CA PRO A 75 7.90 -11.60 -9.58
C PRO A 75 8.28 -11.65 -8.09
N LEU A 76 8.26 -10.51 -7.41
CA LEU A 76 8.71 -10.34 -6.02
C LEU A 76 7.89 -11.15 -5.00
N LEU A 77 6.65 -11.50 -5.37
CA LEU A 77 5.69 -12.26 -4.56
C LEU A 77 5.41 -13.64 -5.16
N GLN A 78 6.30 -14.16 -6.01
CA GLN A 78 6.15 -15.49 -6.60
C GLN A 78 5.94 -16.56 -5.52
N GLY A 79 4.90 -17.37 -5.69
CA GLY A 79 4.54 -18.43 -4.76
C GLY A 79 4.01 -17.95 -3.41
N LYS A 80 3.67 -16.65 -3.29
CA LYS A 80 2.99 -16.10 -2.12
C LYS A 80 1.49 -15.97 -2.37
N SER A 81 0.71 -16.16 -1.31
CA SER A 81 -0.75 -16.04 -1.36
C SER A 81 -1.25 -14.93 -0.43
N LEU A 82 -2.30 -14.23 -0.85
CA LEU A 82 -2.97 -13.17 -0.09
C LEU A 82 -4.44 -13.54 0.14
N ALA A 83 -4.85 -13.73 1.39
CA ALA A 83 -6.27 -13.81 1.72
C ALA A 83 -6.89 -12.41 1.73
N MET A 84 -8.00 -12.20 1.03
CA MET A 84 -8.67 -10.90 0.93
C MET A 84 -10.10 -11.00 1.49
N ILE A 85 -10.29 -10.61 2.75
CA ILE A 85 -11.57 -10.63 3.47
C ILE A 85 -12.35 -9.34 3.20
N PHE A 86 -13.58 -9.44 2.71
CA PHE A 86 -14.45 -8.30 2.43
C PHE A 86 -15.83 -8.46 3.09
N GLU A 87 -16.06 -7.75 4.19
CA GLU A 87 -17.40 -7.58 4.77
C GLU A 87 -18.22 -6.56 3.97
N LYS A 88 -17.54 -5.55 3.42
CA LYS A 88 -18.13 -4.52 2.55
C LYS A 88 -17.52 -4.62 1.17
N ARG A 89 -18.33 -4.99 0.17
CA ARG A 89 -17.87 -5.07 -1.23
C ARG A 89 -17.28 -3.73 -1.69
N SER A 90 -16.15 -3.79 -2.40
CA SER A 90 -15.51 -2.64 -3.03
C SER A 90 -14.74 -3.07 -4.26
N THR A 91 -15.29 -2.75 -5.43
CA THR A 91 -14.67 -3.10 -6.71
C THR A 91 -13.28 -2.50 -6.86
N ARG A 92 -13.09 -1.24 -6.42
CA ARG A 92 -11.79 -0.55 -6.54
C ARG A 92 -10.72 -1.20 -5.68
N THR A 93 -11.00 -1.39 -4.38
CA THR A 93 -10.03 -2.01 -3.45
C THR A 93 -9.71 -3.44 -3.85
N ARG A 94 -10.72 -4.22 -4.27
CA ARG A 94 -10.50 -5.58 -4.76
C ARG A 94 -9.61 -5.56 -5.99
N LEU A 95 -10.03 -4.86 -7.05
CA LEU A 95 -9.34 -4.88 -8.33
C LEU A 95 -7.90 -4.36 -8.21
N SER A 96 -7.67 -3.27 -7.45
CA SER A 96 -6.32 -2.71 -7.27
C SER A 96 -5.39 -3.68 -6.53
N THR A 97 -5.91 -4.36 -5.51
CA THR A 97 -5.12 -5.32 -4.71
C THR A 97 -4.87 -6.60 -5.50
N GLU A 98 -5.91 -7.16 -6.11
CA GLU A 98 -5.85 -8.41 -6.87
C GLU A 98 -4.87 -8.26 -8.05
N THR A 99 -5.00 -7.18 -8.83
CA THR A 99 -4.08 -6.91 -9.95
C THR A 99 -2.67 -6.57 -9.46
N GLY A 100 -2.53 -5.77 -8.41
CA GLY A 100 -1.21 -5.41 -7.86
C GLY A 100 -0.44 -6.61 -7.34
N PHE A 101 -1.09 -7.51 -6.61
CA PHE A 101 -0.47 -8.72 -6.06
C PHE A 101 -0.13 -9.72 -7.17
N ALA A 102 -1.04 -9.92 -8.13
CA ALA A 102 -0.81 -10.78 -9.29
C ALA A 102 0.31 -10.27 -10.21
N LEU A 103 0.42 -8.95 -10.42
CA LEU A 103 1.52 -8.33 -11.18
C LEU A 103 2.89 -8.64 -10.59
N LEU A 104 2.97 -8.85 -9.28
CA LEU A 104 4.18 -9.24 -8.58
C LEU A 104 4.36 -10.77 -8.48
N GLY A 105 3.56 -11.56 -9.19
CA GLY A 105 3.63 -13.03 -9.23
C GLY A 105 2.93 -13.76 -8.07
N GLY A 106 2.20 -13.03 -7.22
CA GLY A 106 1.45 -13.61 -6.10
C GLY A 106 0.04 -14.07 -6.48
N HIS A 107 -0.58 -14.89 -5.62
CA HIS A 107 -1.93 -15.38 -5.78
C HIS A 107 -2.90 -14.74 -4.77
N PRO A 108 -3.76 -13.80 -5.19
CA PRO A 108 -4.82 -13.25 -4.34
C PRO A 108 -6.05 -14.17 -4.29
N SER A 109 -6.60 -14.40 -3.11
CA SER A 109 -7.82 -15.19 -2.89
C SER A 109 -8.90 -14.30 -2.27
N PHE A 110 -9.96 -14.03 -3.04
CA PHE A 110 -11.06 -13.16 -2.64
C PHE A 110 -12.11 -13.92 -1.83
N LEU A 111 -12.41 -13.41 -0.63
CA LEU A 111 -13.30 -14.03 0.35
C LEU A 111 -14.33 -13.00 0.83
N THR A 112 -15.60 -13.21 0.48
CA THR A 112 -16.73 -12.42 1.01
C THR A 112 -17.34 -13.10 2.23
N THR A 113 -18.18 -12.39 2.98
CA THR A 113 -18.97 -12.97 4.10
C THR A 113 -19.88 -14.13 3.70
N GLN A 114 -20.09 -14.37 2.40
CA GLN A 114 -20.82 -15.53 1.89
C GLN A 114 -19.90 -16.74 1.67
N ASP A 115 -18.59 -16.50 1.49
CA ASP A 115 -17.58 -17.52 1.26
C ASP A 115 -16.92 -18.00 2.57
N ILE A 116 -16.92 -17.16 3.59
CA ILE A 116 -16.34 -17.44 4.92
C ILE A 116 -17.39 -17.32 6.02
N HIS A 117 -17.37 -18.24 6.98
CA HIS A 117 -18.36 -18.32 8.06
C HIS A 117 -18.10 -17.35 9.23
N LEU A 118 -17.56 -16.17 8.94
CA LEU A 118 -17.18 -15.18 9.95
C LEU A 118 -18.39 -14.81 10.84
N GLY A 119 -18.29 -15.12 12.13
CA GLY A 119 -19.31 -14.78 13.12
C GLY A 119 -20.57 -15.63 13.10
N ILE A 120 -20.66 -16.64 12.22
CA ILE A 120 -21.77 -17.60 12.19
C ILE A 120 -21.33 -18.92 12.82
N ASN A 121 -20.37 -19.60 12.18
CA ASN A 121 -19.88 -20.91 12.65
C ASN A 121 -18.46 -20.84 13.22
N GLU A 122 -17.72 -19.76 12.96
CA GLU A 122 -16.35 -19.57 13.46
C GLU A 122 -16.14 -18.15 13.99
N SER A 123 -15.30 -18.04 15.03
CA SER A 123 -14.85 -16.75 15.51
C SER A 123 -13.89 -16.12 14.50
N LEU A 124 -13.88 -14.78 14.44
CA LEU A 124 -12.95 -14.01 13.61
C LEU A 124 -11.48 -14.43 13.84
N THR A 125 -11.13 -14.64 15.12
CA THR A 125 -9.78 -15.00 15.53
C THR A 125 -9.39 -16.41 15.05
N ASP A 126 -10.32 -17.36 15.07
CA ASP A 126 -10.03 -18.73 14.63
C ASP A 126 -9.87 -18.79 13.11
N THR A 127 -10.78 -18.13 12.36
CA THR A 127 -10.65 -18.02 10.91
C THR A 127 -9.31 -17.39 10.52
N VAL A 128 -8.88 -16.31 11.17
CA VAL A 128 -7.60 -15.66 10.86
C VAL A 128 -6.39 -16.53 11.21
N ARG A 129 -6.45 -17.31 12.30
CA ARG A 129 -5.39 -18.29 12.62
C ARG A 129 -5.25 -19.35 11.53
N VAL A 130 -6.36 -19.89 11.05
CA VAL A 130 -6.36 -20.87 9.95
C VAL A 130 -5.79 -20.25 8.68
N LEU A 131 -6.26 -19.07 8.29
CA LEU A 131 -5.74 -18.35 7.12
C LEU A 131 -4.25 -18.04 7.24
N SER A 132 -3.75 -17.80 8.45
CA SER A 132 -2.32 -17.56 8.71
C SER A 132 -1.43 -18.75 8.39
N SER A 133 -1.97 -19.98 8.46
CA SER A 133 -1.24 -21.21 8.09
C SER A 133 -1.24 -21.49 6.59
N MET A 134 -2.16 -20.89 5.84
CA MET A 134 -2.41 -21.18 4.41
C MET A 134 -1.92 -20.07 3.48
N THR A 135 -1.76 -18.85 4.00
CA THR A 135 -1.43 -17.66 3.21
C THR A 135 -0.25 -16.89 3.80
N ASN A 136 0.22 -15.85 3.11
CA ASN A 136 1.39 -15.06 3.52
C ASN A 136 1.05 -13.65 4.00
N ALA A 137 -0.16 -13.17 3.72
CA ALA A 137 -0.73 -11.94 4.26
C ALA A 137 -2.25 -12.01 4.22
N VAL A 138 -2.90 -11.19 5.04
CA VAL A 138 -4.35 -10.97 5.03
C VAL A 138 -4.61 -9.50 4.72
N LEU A 139 -5.44 -9.22 3.71
CA LEU A 139 -6.08 -7.92 3.56
C LEU A 139 -7.52 -8.03 4.03
N ALA A 140 -7.94 -7.12 4.89
CA ALA A 140 -9.29 -7.13 5.43
C ALA A 140 -9.95 -5.76 5.27
N ARG A 141 -11.16 -5.77 4.69
CA ARG A 141 -12.07 -4.63 4.61
C ARG A 141 -13.29 -4.93 5.46
N VAL A 142 -13.34 -4.29 6.63
CA VAL A 142 -14.26 -4.60 7.71
C VAL A 142 -15.16 -3.42 8.04
N TYR A 143 -16.22 -3.66 8.83
CA TYR A 143 -17.02 -2.60 9.40
C TYR A 143 -16.30 -1.89 10.54
N LYS A 144 -15.79 -2.63 11.55
CA LYS A 144 -15.22 -2.05 12.77
C LYS A 144 -13.71 -2.19 12.80
N HIS A 145 -13.00 -1.12 13.16
CA HIS A 145 -11.54 -1.18 13.29
C HIS A 145 -11.08 -2.21 14.33
N ASN A 146 -11.85 -2.39 15.41
CA ASN A 146 -11.55 -3.39 16.44
C ASN A 146 -11.45 -4.82 15.89
N ASP A 147 -12.15 -5.13 14.79
CA ASP A 147 -12.03 -6.44 14.16
C ASP A 147 -10.62 -6.63 13.60
N LEU A 148 -10.04 -5.61 12.98
CA LEU A 148 -8.64 -5.63 12.53
C LEU A 148 -7.65 -5.78 13.69
N ASP A 149 -7.89 -5.12 14.82
CA ASP A 149 -7.05 -5.26 16.02
C ASP A 149 -7.07 -6.70 16.54
N LEU A 150 -8.24 -7.35 16.53
CA LEU A 150 -8.37 -8.76 16.90
C LEU A 150 -7.67 -9.68 15.89
N MET A 151 -7.81 -9.39 14.58
CA MET A 151 -7.12 -10.14 13.53
C MET A 151 -5.60 -10.05 13.71
N ALA A 152 -5.04 -8.85 13.88
CA ALA A 152 -3.61 -8.62 14.02
C ALA A 152 -3.01 -9.31 15.26
N LYS A 153 -3.77 -9.36 16.37
CA LYS A 153 -3.36 -10.10 17.57
C LYS A 153 -3.35 -11.61 17.39
N ALA A 154 -4.25 -12.14 16.55
CA ALA A 154 -4.41 -13.58 16.35
C ALA A 154 -3.58 -14.13 15.18
N ALA A 155 -3.26 -13.30 14.18
CA ALA A 155 -2.52 -13.68 12.99
C ALA A 155 -1.04 -13.89 13.27
N THR A 156 -0.42 -14.81 12.53
CA THR A 156 1.05 -14.97 12.50
C THR A 156 1.66 -14.38 11.23
N ILE A 157 0.84 -13.73 10.40
CA ILE A 157 1.19 -13.09 9.13
C ILE A 157 0.64 -11.66 9.10
N PRO A 158 1.21 -10.76 8.27
CA PRO A 158 0.78 -9.37 8.23
C PRO A 158 -0.70 -9.19 7.87
N VAL A 159 -1.37 -8.31 8.60
CA VAL A 159 -2.75 -7.85 8.38
C VAL A 159 -2.74 -6.45 7.77
N ILE A 160 -3.45 -6.26 6.66
CA ILE A 160 -3.53 -5.03 5.90
C ILE A 160 -4.97 -4.51 5.94
N ASN A 161 -5.16 -3.29 6.45
CA ASN A 161 -6.45 -2.63 6.48
C ASN A 161 -6.83 -2.08 5.09
N GLY A 162 -7.79 -2.75 4.45
CA GLY A 162 -8.38 -2.34 3.19
C GLY A 162 -9.37 -1.19 3.32
N LEU A 163 -10.10 -1.12 4.44
CA LEU A 163 -10.93 -0.01 4.94
C LEU A 163 -11.62 -0.47 6.24
N SER A 164 -11.76 0.44 7.19
CA SER A 164 -12.56 0.31 8.42
C SER A 164 -13.42 1.57 8.63
N ASP A 165 -14.26 1.59 9.66
CA ASP A 165 -14.98 2.80 10.12
C ASP A 165 -14.04 3.96 10.52
N LEU A 166 -12.85 3.66 11.05
CA LEU A 166 -11.90 4.69 11.49
C LEU A 166 -10.86 5.10 10.44
N TYR A 167 -10.32 4.12 9.69
CA TYR A 167 -9.16 4.36 8.84
C TYR A 167 -9.26 3.73 7.45
N HIS A 168 -8.63 4.39 6.48
CA HIS A 168 -8.42 3.91 5.12
C HIS A 168 -6.96 4.17 4.67
N PRO A 169 -5.96 3.47 5.24
CA PRO A 169 -4.55 3.80 5.05
C PRO A 169 -4.09 3.68 3.59
N LEU A 170 -4.59 2.68 2.85
CA LEU A 170 -4.26 2.49 1.44
C LEU A 170 -4.70 3.66 0.56
N GLN A 171 -5.86 4.26 0.83
CA GLN A 171 -6.34 5.42 0.08
C GLN A 171 -5.43 6.63 0.33
N ILE A 172 -5.10 6.91 1.60
CA ILE A 172 -4.24 8.04 1.96
C ILE A 172 -2.86 7.90 1.32
N LEU A 173 -2.27 6.71 1.31
CA LEU A 173 -0.99 6.47 0.62
C LEU A 173 -1.09 6.72 -0.89
N ALA A 174 -2.19 6.29 -1.53
CA ALA A 174 -2.42 6.53 -2.95
C ALA A 174 -2.61 8.04 -3.25
N ASP A 175 -3.28 8.77 -2.36
CA ASP A 175 -3.48 10.21 -2.47
C ASP A 175 -2.13 10.94 -2.35
N TYR A 176 -1.32 10.61 -1.35
CA TYR A 176 0.03 11.16 -1.20
C TYR A 176 0.89 10.89 -2.43
N LEU A 177 0.90 9.66 -2.96
CA LEU A 177 1.66 9.31 -4.16
C LEU A 177 1.18 10.09 -5.39
N THR A 178 -0.09 10.47 -5.46
CA THR A 178 -0.64 11.25 -6.57
C THR A 178 -0.26 12.72 -6.49
N LEU A 179 -0.08 13.26 -5.28
CA LEU A 179 0.30 14.65 -5.04
C LEU A 179 1.81 14.93 -5.20
N GLN A 180 2.65 13.89 -5.20
CA GLN A 180 4.10 13.99 -5.43
C GLN A 180 4.44 14.47 -6.84
#